data_AF-A0A0R2TLF0-F1
#
_entry.id   AF-A0A0R2TLF0-F1
#
_cell.length_a   1.000
_cell.length_b   1.000
_cell.length_c   1.000
_cell.angle_alpha   90.00
_cell.angle_beta   90.00
_cell.angle_gamma   90.00
#
_symmetry.space_group_name_H-M   'P 1'
#
loop_
_entity.id
_entity.type
_entity.pdbx_description
1 polymer ?
#
loop_
_entity_poly.entity_id
_entity_poly.type
_entity_poly.pdbx_seq_one_letter_code
_entity_poly.pdbx_strand_id
1 'polypeptide(L)'
;MAAMVDAGLTLPCPIAQINGSYFAQVEGIFIDALTWVEAIPMGHHGVTNPLIDARKAYHDLGIAMAKLHIACDAWQPPAYFTRPAWNAQGLLGDAPLWHRFWENPTLTTARKTSFWPFANKHWMIWSAMPLITDLFMPIWYQIMCLFKTGW
;
A
#
# COMPACT_ATOMS: atom_id res chain seq x y z
N MET A 1 4.76 -12.59 -5.37
CA MET A 1 5.77 -12.90 -4.33
C MET A 1 7.00 -13.57 -4.92
N ALA A 2 6.88 -14.68 -5.67
CA ALA A 2 8.02 -15.39 -6.27
C ALA A 2 9.03 -14.48 -6.98
N ALA A 3 8.60 -13.64 -7.93
CA ALA A 3 9.49 -12.72 -8.64
C ALA A 3 10.26 -11.74 -7.73
N MET A 4 9.71 -11.37 -6.57
CA MET A 4 10.39 -10.49 -5.61
C MET A 4 11.44 -11.26 -4.79
N VAL A 5 11.15 -12.52 -4.45
CA VAL A 5 12.10 -13.42 -3.82
C VAL A 5 13.26 -13.72 -4.77
N ASP A 6 12.96 -13.97 -6.05
CA ASP A 6 13.98 -14.16 -7.10
C ASP A 6 14.85 -12.90 -7.30
N ALA A 7 14.29 -11.71 -7.06
CA ALA A 7 15.02 -10.45 -7.03
C ALA A 7 15.81 -10.21 -5.72
N GLY A 8 15.84 -11.18 -4.81
CA GLY A 8 16.63 -11.14 -3.57
C GLY A 8 15.95 -10.44 -2.39
N LEU A 9 14.64 -10.23 -2.43
CA LEU A 9 13.90 -9.71 -1.28
C LEU A 9 13.53 -10.82 -0.30
N THR A 10 13.73 -10.57 0.99
CA THR A 10 13.25 -11.44 2.07
C THR A 10 11.79 -11.13 2.37
N LEU A 11 10.89 -12.04 1.99
CA LEU A 11 9.44 -11.91 2.16
C LEU A 11 8.85 -13.21 2.75
N PRO A 12 7.71 -13.15 3.45
CA PRO A 12 6.90 -14.33 3.70
C PRO A 12 6.58 -15.03 2.37
N CYS A 13 6.76 -16.35 2.32
CA CYS A 13 6.55 -17.15 1.12
C CYS A 13 5.24 -17.95 1.23
N PRO A 14 4.41 -17.99 0.18
CA PRO A 14 3.21 -18.84 0.16
C PRO A 14 3.52 -20.31 0.37
N ILE A 15 2.74 -20.97 1.21
CA ILE A 15 2.76 -22.42 1.42
C ILE A 15 1.68 -23.03 0.53
N ALA A 16 2.09 -23.88 -0.41
CA ALA A 16 1.16 -24.56 -1.30
C ALA A 16 0.30 -25.58 -0.55
N GLN A 17 -0.95 -25.71 -0.97
CA GLN A 17 -1.83 -26.79 -0.54
C GLN A 17 -1.42 -28.14 -1.16
N ILE A 18 -2.05 -29.22 -0.69
CA ILE A 18 -1.86 -30.58 -1.22
C ILE A 18 -2.14 -30.65 -2.73
N ASN A 19 -3.09 -29.85 -3.23
CA ASN A 19 -3.44 -29.78 -4.65
C ASN A 19 -2.53 -28.84 -5.47
N GLY A 20 -1.53 -28.22 -4.84
CA GLY A 20 -0.59 -27.28 -5.48
C GLY A 20 -1.09 -25.84 -5.62
N SER A 21 -2.34 -25.50 -5.26
CA SER A 21 -2.80 -24.11 -5.25
C SER A 21 -2.30 -23.36 -4.00
N TYR A 22 -2.23 -22.03 -4.07
CA TYR A 22 -1.76 -21.18 -2.97
C TYR A 22 -2.88 -20.56 -2.13
N PHE A 23 -4.14 -20.75 -2.51
CA PHE A 23 -5.29 -20.26 -1.75
C PHE A 23 -6.44 -21.27 -1.81
N ALA A 24 -7.19 -21.35 -0.72
CA ALA A 24 -8.43 -22.09 -0.59
C ALA A 24 -9.60 -21.11 -0.51
N GLN A 25 -10.79 -21.56 -0.89
CA GLN A 25 -12.02 -20.83 -0.62
C GLN A 25 -12.93 -21.69 0.27
N VAL A 26 -13.24 -21.21 1.47
CA VAL A 26 -14.09 -21.90 2.45
C VAL A 26 -15.23 -20.95 2.81
N GLU A 27 -16.47 -21.37 2.56
CA GLU A 27 -17.68 -20.57 2.84
C GLU A 27 -17.62 -19.14 2.24
N GLY A 28 -17.02 -19.01 1.04
CA GLY A 28 -16.86 -17.73 0.35
C GLY A 28 -15.64 -16.91 0.77
N ILE A 29 -14.90 -17.33 1.80
CA ILE A 29 -13.71 -16.64 2.31
C ILE A 29 -12.45 -17.25 1.66
N PHE A 30 -11.58 -16.39 1.15
CA PHE A 30 -10.25 -16.79 0.67
C PHE A 30 -9.27 -16.93 1.83
N ILE A 31 -8.56 -18.04 1.88
CA ILE A 31 -7.58 -18.39 2.91
C ILE A 31 -6.28 -18.76 2.22
N ASP A 32 -5.17 -18.17 2.66
CA ASP A 32 -3.82 -18.57 2.29
C ASP A 32 -2.96 -18.82 3.55
N ALA A 33 -1.79 -19.42 3.34
CA ALA A 33 -0.80 -19.65 4.38
C ALA A 33 0.56 -19.14 3.90
N LEU A 34 1.29 -18.45 4.78
CA LEU A 34 2.61 -17.89 4.51
C LEU A 34 3.62 -18.45 5.50
N THR A 35 4.89 -18.53 5.10
CA THR A 35 5.98 -18.85 6.02
C THR A 35 6.07 -17.82 7.15
N TRP A 36 6.40 -18.29 8.35
CA TRP A 36 6.65 -17.43 9.49
C TRP A 36 7.89 -16.56 9.28
N VAL A 37 7.86 -15.34 9.79
CA VAL A 37 9.00 -14.42 9.82
C VAL A 37 9.29 -14.07 11.28
N GLU A 38 10.44 -14.52 11.76
CA GLU A 38 10.95 -14.15 13.09
C GLU A 38 11.40 -12.69 13.07
N ALA A 39 10.53 -11.78 13.50
CA ALA A 39 10.80 -10.35 13.51
C ALA A 39 10.08 -9.63 14.66
N ILE A 40 10.64 -8.48 15.05
CA ILE A 40 10.02 -7.55 15.98
C ILE A 40 9.18 -6.55 15.16
N PRO A 41 7.87 -6.40 15.42
CA PRO A 41 7.05 -5.42 14.72
C PRO A 41 7.58 -4.00 14.93
N MET A 42 7.63 -3.18 13.86
CA MET A 42 8.10 -1.79 13.95
C MET A 42 7.20 -0.92 14.85
N GLY A 43 5.92 -1.25 14.98
CA GLY A 43 4.98 -0.51 15.79
C GLY A 43 3.57 -1.07 15.73
N HIS A 44 2.68 -0.50 16.52
CA HIS A 44 1.26 -0.85 16.57
C HIS A 44 0.44 0.42 16.78
N HIS A 45 -0.63 0.59 15.99
CA HIS A 45 -1.56 1.73 16.07
C HIS A 45 -0.89 3.12 16.07
N GLY A 46 0.15 3.29 15.24
CA GLY A 46 0.88 4.56 15.11
C GLY A 46 1.91 4.80 16.22
N VAL A 47 2.07 3.88 17.17
CA VAL A 47 3.12 3.93 18.19
C VAL A 47 4.27 3.03 17.77
N THR A 48 5.48 3.57 17.75
CA THR A 48 6.68 2.79 17.44
C THR A 48 6.98 1.82 18.57
N ASN A 49 7.43 0.61 18.24
CA ASN A 49 7.79 -0.39 19.22
C ASN A 49 9.03 0.08 20.01
N PRO A 50 8.98 0.13 21.36
CA PRO A 50 10.08 0.62 22.18
C PRO A 50 11.34 -0.27 22.13
N LEU A 51 11.22 -1.50 21.63
CA LEU A 51 12.33 -2.44 21.48
C LEU A 51 13.19 -2.19 20.23
N ILE A 52 12.79 -1.26 19.35
CA ILE A 52 13.52 -0.97 18.12
C ILE A 52 14.14 0.43 18.14
N ASP A 53 15.27 0.59 17.44
CA ASP A 53 15.75 1.92 17.04
C ASP A 53 14.87 2.42 15.89
N ALA A 54 13.96 3.34 16.21
CA ALA A 54 13.03 3.92 15.25
C ALA A 54 13.75 4.53 14.03
N ARG A 55 14.81 5.30 14.26
CA ARG A 55 15.51 6.02 13.18
C ARG A 55 16.15 5.03 12.22
N LYS A 56 16.83 4.02 12.76
CA LYS A 56 17.41 2.94 11.96
C LYS A 56 16.33 2.15 11.22
N ALA A 57 15.23 1.78 11.88
CA ALA A 57 14.17 0.99 11.26
C ALA A 57 13.51 1.70 10.08
N TYR A 58 13.23 3.01 10.19
CA TYR A 58 12.68 3.78 9.07
C TYR A 58 13.70 3.99 7.93
N HIS A 59 14.98 4.14 8.25
CA HIS A 59 16.04 4.18 7.24
C HIS A 59 16.14 2.85 6.48
N ASP A 60 16.17 1.72 7.19
CA ASP A 60 16.21 0.39 6.60
C ASP A 60 14.95 0.08 5.80
N LEU A 61 13.78 0.55 6.25
CA LEU A 61 12.53 0.48 5.50
C LEU A 61 12.63 1.22 4.16
N GLY A 62 13.23 2.41 4.13
CA GLY A 62 13.49 3.13 2.88
C GLY A 62 14.36 2.33 1.91
N ILE A 63 15.41 1.67 2.40
CA ILE A 63 16.26 0.78 1.58
C ILE A 63 15.45 -0.41 1.06
N ALA A 64 14.65 -1.06 1.92
CA ALA A 64 13.82 -2.19 1.53
C ALA A 64 12.79 -1.81 0.46
N MET A 65 12.18 -0.64 0.59
CA MET A 65 11.26 -0.09 -0.40
C MET A 65 11.93 0.20 -1.74
N ALA A 66 13.13 0.79 -1.74
CA ALA A 66 13.87 1.03 -2.97
C ALA A 66 14.18 -0.29 -3.72
N LYS A 67 14.59 -1.34 -2.99
CA LYS A 67 14.79 -2.67 -3.57
C LYS A 67 13.50 -3.26 -4.15
N LEU A 68 12.38 -3.09 -3.44
CA LEU A 68 11.07 -3.54 -3.92
C LEU A 68 10.66 -2.81 -5.21
N HIS A 69 10.85 -1.49 -5.29
CA HIS A 69 10.55 -0.73 -6.51
C HIS A 69 11.40 -1.19 -7.70
N ILE A 70 12.70 -1.38 -7.50
CA ILE A 70 13.60 -1.90 -8.54
C ILE A 70 13.13 -3.28 -9.03
N ALA A 71 12.78 -4.18 -8.11
CA ALA A 71 12.29 -5.51 -8.46
C ALA A 71 10.94 -5.47 -9.22
N CYS A 72 10.03 -4.60 -8.79
CA CYS A 72 8.73 -4.39 -9.45
C CYS A 72 8.91 -3.83 -10.87
N ASP A 73 9.77 -2.84 -11.06
CA ASP A 73 10.01 -2.21 -12.38
C ASP A 73 10.67 -3.18 -13.37
N ALA A 74 11.48 -4.12 -12.87
CA ALA A 74 12.11 -5.15 -13.69
C ALA A 74 11.17 -6.33 -14.00
N TRP A 75 10.11 -6.53 -13.22
CA TRP A 75 9.23 -7.68 -13.35
C TRP A 75 8.32 -7.56 -14.57
N GLN A 76 8.30 -8.61 -15.39
CA GLN A 76 7.39 -8.74 -16.52
C GLN A 76 6.16 -9.56 -16.09
N PRO A 77 4.99 -8.93 -15.91
CA PRO A 77 3.79 -9.64 -15.49
C PRO A 77 3.31 -10.59 -16.60
N PRO A 78 2.78 -11.78 -16.23
CA PRO A 78 2.16 -12.65 -17.22
C PRO A 78 0.89 -12.00 -17.79
N ALA A 79 0.52 -12.35 -19.02
CA ALA A 79 -0.60 -11.71 -19.73
C ALA A 79 -1.96 -11.75 -19.01
N TYR A 80 -2.15 -12.72 -18.11
CA TYR A 80 -3.38 -12.86 -17.32
C TYR A 80 -3.35 -12.08 -15.99
N PHE A 81 -2.24 -11.40 -15.67
CA PHE A 81 -2.12 -10.66 -14.41
C PHE A 81 -3.00 -9.41 -14.43
N THR A 82 -3.83 -9.29 -13.41
CA THR A 82 -4.63 -8.08 -13.16
C THR A 82 -4.53 -7.68 -11.69
N ARG A 83 -4.59 -6.38 -11.43
CA ARG A 83 -4.62 -5.81 -10.08
C ARG A 83 -5.40 -4.50 -10.11
N PRO A 84 -6.00 -4.07 -8.98
CA PRO A 84 -6.52 -2.72 -8.87
C PRO A 84 -5.44 -1.67 -9.16
N ALA A 85 -5.83 -0.63 -9.88
CA ALA A 85 -4.98 0.52 -10.18
C ALA A 85 -5.21 1.63 -9.14
N TRP A 86 -4.17 1.98 -8.38
CA TRP A 86 -4.21 3.07 -7.40
C TRP A 86 -3.86 4.42 -8.02
N ASN A 87 -4.46 4.71 -9.17
CA ASN A 87 -4.31 5.97 -9.88
C ASN A 87 -5.43 6.95 -9.48
N ALA A 88 -5.47 8.12 -10.10
CA ALA A 88 -6.50 9.12 -9.79
C ALA A 88 -7.93 8.57 -9.99
N GLN A 89 -8.18 7.78 -11.04
CA GLN A 89 -9.47 7.14 -11.25
C GLN A 89 -9.81 6.13 -10.14
N GLY A 90 -8.86 5.30 -9.73
CA GLY A 90 -9.06 4.33 -8.65
C GLY A 90 -9.22 4.95 -7.27
N LEU A 91 -8.70 6.16 -7.04
CA LEU A 91 -8.81 6.85 -5.75
C LEU A 91 -9.97 7.83 -5.68
N LEU A 92 -10.30 8.50 -6.79
CA LEU A 92 -11.18 9.67 -6.85
C LEU A 92 -12.19 9.65 -8.01
N GLY A 93 -12.12 8.65 -8.88
CA GLY A 93 -13.07 8.50 -9.97
C GLY A 93 -14.46 8.06 -9.49
N ASP A 94 -15.31 7.66 -10.44
CA ASP A 94 -16.72 7.37 -10.16
C ASP A 94 -16.92 6.13 -9.28
N ALA A 95 -15.98 5.17 -9.35
CA ALA A 95 -15.98 3.92 -8.57
C ALA A 95 -14.64 3.75 -7.82
N PRO A 96 -14.37 4.56 -6.78
CA PRO A 96 -13.09 4.53 -6.08
C PRO A 96 -12.94 3.26 -5.24
N LEU A 97 -11.72 2.71 -5.18
CA LEU A 97 -11.35 1.45 -4.55
C LEU A 97 -11.64 1.42 -3.03
N TRP A 98 -11.60 2.58 -2.38
CA TRP A 98 -11.90 2.74 -0.94
C TRP A 98 -13.23 3.43 -0.68
N HIS A 99 -14.15 3.37 -1.64
CA HIS A 99 -15.38 4.16 -1.63
C HIS A 99 -15.11 5.68 -1.55
N ARG A 100 -16.18 6.44 -1.54
CA ARG A 100 -16.17 7.90 -1.55
C ARG A 100 -15.92 8.38 -0.12
N PHE A 101 -14.66 8.37 0.32
CA PHE A 101 -14.31 8.71 1.70
C PHE A 101 -14.79 10.12 2.11
N TRP A 102 -14.94 11.04 1.14
CA TRP A 102 -15.52 12.38 1.32
C TRP A 102 -17.02 12.38 1.66
N GLU A 103 -17.72 11.26 1.46
CA GLU A 103 -19.12 11.07 1.85
C GLU A 103 -19.26 10.36 3.20
N ASN A 104 -18.16 10.06 3.89
CA ASN A 104 -18.21 9.37 5.18
C ASN A 104 -19.11 10.14 6.17
N PRO A 105 -20.15 9.49 6.75
CA PRO A 105 -21.14 10.15 7.61
C PRO A 105 -20.54 10.72 8.90
N THR A 106 -19.37 10.23 9.32
CA THR A 106 -18.66 10.72 10.52
C THR A 106 -17.93 12.05 10.30
N LEU A 107 -17.87 12.56 9.07
CA LEU A 107 -17.23 13.82 8.77
C LEU A 107 -18.08 15.01 9.24
N THR A 108 -17.43 15.93 9.95
CA THR A 108 -18.02 17.25 10.26
C THR A 108 -18.17 18.06 8.97
N THR A 109 -19.07 19.04 8.98
CA THR A 109 -19.27 19.96 7.85
C THR A 109 -17.95 20.62 7.42
N ALA A 110 -17.11 21.05 8.37
CA ALA A 110 -15.81 21.63 8.08
C ALA A 110 -14.89 20.65 7.33
N ARG A 111 -14.83 19.38 7.77
CA ARG A 111 -14.03 18.35 7.09
C ARG A 111 -14.57 18.01 5.70
N LYS A 112 -15.90 17.95 5.53
CA LYS A 112 -16.51 17.77 4.20
C LYS A 112 -16.12 18.90 3.25
N THR A 113 -16.15 20.14 3.71
CA THR A 113 -15.71 21.30 2.93
C THR A 113 -14.23 21.21 2.54
N SER A 114 -13.36 20.74 3.44
CA SER A 114 -11.92 20.54 3.13
C SER A 114 -11.65 19.40 2.15
N PHE A 115 -12.46 18.33 2.17
CA PHE A 115 -12.30 17.20 1.23
C PHE A 115 -12.95 17.42 -0.13
N TRP A 116 -13.95 18.31 -0.21
CA TRP A 116 -14.67 18.59 -1.45
C TRP A 116 -13.78 19.01 -2.65
N PRO A 117 -12.72 19.83 -2.47
CA PRO A 117 -11.77 20.12 -3.54
C PRO A 117 -11.00 18.89 -4.02
N PHE A 118 -10.66 17.95 -3.13
CA PHE A 118 -9.93 16.73 -3.46
C PHE A 118 -10.76 15.78 -4.32
N ALA A 119 -12.07 15.70 -4.07
CA ALA A 119 -13.00 14.92 -4.86
C ALA A 119 -13.27 15.50 -6.27
N ASN A 120 -13.09 16.81 -6.47
CA ASN A 120 -13.54 17.51 -7.69
C ASN A 120 -12.43 18.16 -8.54
N LYS A 121 -11.19 18.23 -8.05
CA LYS A 121 -10.05 18.78 -8.81
C LYS A 121 -8.92 17.77 -8.86
N HIS A 122 -8.91 17.00 -9.95
CA HIS A 122 -8.01 15.86 -10.20
C HIS A 122 -6.49 16.16 -10.14
N TRP A 123 -6.03 17.41 -10.07
CA TRP A 123 -4.59 17.72 -10.22
C TRP A 123 -4.07 18.99 -9.52
N MET A 124 -4.92 19.90 -9.04
CA MET A 124 -4.47 21.24 -8.57
C MET A 124 -4.02 21.30 -7.10
N ILE A 125 -4.25 20.27 -6.30
CA ILE A 125 -3.98 20.31 -4.84
C ILE A 125 -2.58 19.78 -4.50
N TRP A 126 -2.03 18.89 -5.33
CA TRP A 126 -0.75 18.22 -5.06
C TRP A 126 0.46 19.16 -5.17
N SER A 127 0.34 20.28 -5.89
CA SER A 127 1.40 21.28 -6.07
C SER A 127 1.29 22.50 -5.13
N ALA A 128 0.25 22.58 -4.29
CA ALA A 128 -0.07 23.81 -3.56
C ALA A 128 -0.20 23.67 -2.02
N MET A 129 0.21 22.56 -1.41
CA MET A 129 0.07 22.36 0.04
C MET A 129 1.41 22.21 0.80
N PRO A 130 1.82 23.21 1.60
CA PRO A 130 2.88 23.09 2.60
C PRO A 130 2.40 22.46 3.94
N LEU A 131 1.10 22.21 4.11
CA LEU A 131 0.49 21.91 5.43
C LEU A 131 0.06 20.44 5.64
N ILE A 132 0.40 19.52 4.72
CA ILE A 132 0.14 18.07 4.85
C ILE A 132 1.43 17.27 5.11
N THR A 133 2.57 17.94 5.27
CA THR A 133 3.86 17.26 5.56
C THR A 133 3.90 16.63 6.94
N ASP A 134 3.12 17.14 7.91
CA ASP A 134 3.35 16.79 9.32
C ASP A 134 2.39 15.75 9.89
N LEU A 135 1.24 15.48 9.25
CA LEU A 135 0.25 14.52 9.77
C LEU A 135 -0.02 13.31 8.86
N PHE A 136 0.36 13.38 7.58
CA PHE A 136 -0.01 12.34 6.60
C PHE A 136 1.15 11.90 5.69
N MET A 137 2.31 12.55 5.73
CA MET A 137 3.39 12.30 4.77
C MET A 137 4.11 10.94 4.90
N PRO A 138 4.34 10.36 6.10
CA PRO A 138 5.08 9.09 6.19
C PRO A 138 4.32 7.91 5.55
N ILE A 139 3.00 7.89 5.67
CA ILE A 139 2.16 6.81 5.12
C ILE A 139 1.87 7.06 3.63
N TRP A 140 1.62 8.31 3.22
CA TRP A 140 1.26 8.62 1.83
C TRP A 140 2.43 8.61 0.84
N TYR A 141 3.65 8.97 1.26
CA TYR A 141 4.81 8.87 0.36
C TYR A 141 5.17 7.40 0.08
N GLN A 142 4.96 6.51 1.06
CA GLN A 142 5.11 5.07 0.85
C GLN A 142 4.07 4.48 -0.09
N ILE A 143 2.83 4.99 -0.03
CA ILE A 143 1.76 4.61 -0.96
C ILE A 143 2.05 5.18 -2.36
N MET A 144 2.40 6.46 -2.51
CA MET A 144 2.61 7.07 -3.84
C MET A 144 3.86 6.54 -4.57
N CYS A 145 4.94 6.19 -3.87
CA CYS A 145 6.11 5.60 -4.52
C CYS A 145 5.85 4.18 -5.06
N LEU A 146 4.79 3.48 -4.64
CA LEU A 146 4.38 2.19 -5.21
C LEU A 146 3.75 2.29 -6.62
N PHE A 147 3.53 3.50 -7.17
CA PHE A 147 2.63 3.68 -8.32
C PHE A 147 3.15 4.57 -9.46
N LYS A 148 4.47 4.72 -9.62
CA LYS A 148 5.00 5.57 -10.69
C LYS A 148 4.93 4.96 -12.10
N THR A 149 4.47 3.72 -12.27
CA THR A 149 4.25 3.13 -13.59
C THR A 149 2.89 2.44 -13.63
N GLY A 150 1.96 3.07 -14.35
CA GLY A 150 0.82 2.38 -14.90
C GLY A 150 1.33 1.37 -15.92
N TRP A 151 1.12 0.11 -15.62
CA TRP A 151 1.07 -0.98 -16.60
C TRP A 151 -0.39 -1.39 -16.72
#